data_AF-K9STX2-F1
#
_entry.id   AF-K9STX2-F1
#
_cell.length_a   1.000
_cell.length_b   1.000
_cell.length_c   1.000
_cell.angle_alpha   90.00
_cell.angle_beta   90.00
_cell.angle_gamma   90.00
#
_symmetry.space_group_name_H-M   'P 1'
#
loop_
_entity.id
_entity.type
_entity.pdbx_description
1 polymer ?
#
loop_
_entity_poly.entity_id
_entity_poly.type
_entity_poly.pdbx_seq_one_letter_code
_entity_poly.pdbx_strand_id
1 'polypeptide(L)'
;MLNPYSSSLTDKEWEIIEPLLPKKKQTRPPTWTKRQILDGILYQLKNGCNWRDMPRDLPPFSTVYRYYKEWKDTGTFTAIMEALHATAREQSKKIKMDNFNHH
;
A
#
# COMPACT_ATOMS: atom_id res chain seq x y z
N MET A 1 14.57 -10.46 0.80
CA MET A 1 13.66 -11.55 0.40
C MET A 1 12.74 -11.01 -0.69
N LEU A 2 12.49 -11.81 -1.74
CA LEU A 2 11.86 -11.38 -2.99
C LEU A 2 10.42 -10.87 -2.79
N ASN A 3 10.13 -9.73 -3.39
CA ASN A 3 8.83 -9.09 -3.45
C ASN A 3 8.09 -9.64 -4.70
N PRO A 4 7.07 -10.52 -4.59
CA PRO A 4 6.48 -11.19 -5.75
C PRO A 4 5.60 -10.28 -6.62
N TYR A 5 5.31 -9.04 -6.20
CA TYR A 5 4.49 -8.11 -6.97
C TYR A 5 5.14 -6.72 -7.08
N SER A 6 5.08 -6.13 -8.28
CA SER A 6 5.49 -4.74 -8.58
C SER A 6 4.66 -3.68 -7.81
N SER A 7 3.60 -4.09 -7.11
CA SER A 7 2.75 -3.23 -6.28
C SER A 7 3.03 -3.33 -4.77
N SER A 8 3.89 -4.26 -4.35
CA SER A 8 4.17 -4.46 -2.93
C SER A 8 5.13 -3.39 -2.42
N LEU A 9 4.76 -2.73 -1.33
CA LEU A 9 5.56 -1.67 -0.70
C LEU A 9 6.95 -2.20 -0.35
N THR A 10 7.99 -1.43 -0.70
CA THR A 10 9.34 -1.73 -0.21
C THR A 10 9.40 -1.52 1.30
N ASP A 11 10.28 -2.25 1.99
CA ASP A 11 10.40 -2.12 3.46
C ASP A 11 10.72 -0.67 3.88
N LYS A 12 11.45 0.08 3.05
CA LYS A 12 11.74 1.51 3.25
C LYS A 12 10.51 2.40 3.17
N GLU A 13 9.61 2.15 2.22
CA GLU A 13 8.35 2.88 2.13
C GLU A 13 7.43 2.52 3.30
N TRP A 14 7.47 1.25 3.71
CA TRP A 14 6.73 0.79 4.88
C TRP A 14 7.18 1.47 6.17
N GLU A 15 8.48 1.65 6.40
CA GLU A 15 9.01 2.39 7.57
C GLU A 15 8.50 3.83 7.67
N ILE A 16 8.25 4.49 6.53
CA ILE A 16 7.71 5.86 6.48
C ILE A 16 6.21 5.86 6.79
N ILE A 17 5.49 4.82 6.35
CA ILE A 17 4.02 4.73 6.45
C ILE A 17 3.57 4.20 7.81
N GLU A 18 4.30 3.24 8.37
CA GLU A 18 4.01 2.62 9.65
C GLU A 18 3.66 3.63 10.78
N PRO A 19 4.43 4.72 10.99
CA PRO A 19 4.11 5.71 12.03
C PRO A 19 2.84 6.53 11.73
N LEU A 20 2.45 6.68 10.47
CA LEU A 20 1.24 7.41 10.07
C LEU A 20 -0.04 6.60 10.34
N LEU A 21 0.09 5.28 10.49
CA LEU A 21 -1.06 4.40 10.68
C LEU A 21 -1.59 4.51 12.11
N PRO A 22 -2.93 4.61 12.29
CA PRO A 22 -3.54 4.74 13.61
C PRO A 22 -3.16 3.54 14.48
N LYS A 23 -2.47 3.81 15.59
CA LYS A 23 -2.09 2.82 16.61
C LYS A 23 -3.27 2.53 17.53
N LYS A 24 -4.43 2.16 16.99
CA LYS A 24 -5.55 1.69 17.82
C LYS A 24 -5.12 0.41 18.54
N LYS A 25 -5.27 0.37 19.86
CA LYS A 25 -5.14 -0.87 20.64
C LYS A 25 -6.18 -1.86 20.13
N GLN A 26 -5.73 -2.87 19.43
CA GLN A 26 -6.60 -3.93 18.93
C GLN A 26 -6.72 -4.99 20.02
N THR A 27 -7.94 -5.22 20.49
CA THR A 27 -8.25 -6.22 21.54
C THR A 27 -8.13 -7.66 21.01
N ARG A 28 -8.02 -7.84 19.70
CA ARG A 28 -7.79 -9.13 19.04
C ARG A 28 -6.60 -9.01 18.09
N PRO A 29 -5.70 -10.02 18.04
CA PRO A 29 -4.64 -10.03 17.05
C PRO A 29 -5.28 -10.04 15.66
N PRO A 30 -4.97 -9.05 14.80
CA PRO A 30 -5.52 -9.00 13.46
C PRO A 30 -4.94 -10.17 12.64
N THR A 31 -5.81 -10.90 11.94
CA THR A 31 -5.40 -11.98 11.02
C THR A 31 -4.52 -11.47 9.87
N TRP A 32 -4.66 -10.18 9.53
CA TRP A 32 -3.92 -9.52 8.45
C TRP A 32 -3.20 -8.30 8.99
N THR A 33 -1.92 -8.18 8.64
CA THR A 33 -1.13 -7.00 8.98
C THR A 33 -1.65 -5.77 8.23
N LYS A 34 -1.42 -4.58 8.79
CA LYS A 34 -1.76 -3.31 8.11
C LYS A 34 -1.06 -3.19 6.76
N ARG A 35 0.13 -3.80 6.60
CA ARG A 35 0.87 -3.87 5.34
C ARG A 35 0.09 -4.64 4.29
N GLN A 36 -0.36 -5.86 4.61
CA GLN A 36 -1.17 -6.66 3.68
C GLN A 36 -2.48 -5.98 3.30
N ILE A 37 -3.11 -5.26 4.24
CA ILE A 37 -4.30 -4.46 3.95
C ILE A 37 -3.97 -3.34 2.96
N LEU A 38 -2.88 -2.60 3.18
CA LEU A 38 -2.45 -1.52 2.31
C LEU A 38 -2.03 -2.04 0.93
N ASP A 39 -1.31 -3.17 0.87
CA ASP A 39 -0.97 -3.86 -0.38
C ASP A 39 -2.25 -4.22 -1.17
N GLY A 40 -3.31 -4.69 -0.50
CA GLY A 40 -4.60 -4.94 -1.12
C GLY A 40 -5.29 -3.68 -1.65
N ILE A 41 -5.25 -2.57 -0.91
CA ILE A 41 -5.78 -1.27 -1.38
C ILE A 41 -5.00 -0.80 -2.61
N LEU A 42 -3.66 -0.85 -2.57
CA LEU A 42 -2.80 -0.41 -3.66
C LEU A 42 -2.96 -1.28 -4.90
N TYR A 43 -3.08 -2.60 -4.73
CA TYR A 43 -3.36 -3.53 -5.81
C TYR A 43 -4.68 -3.18 -6.51
N GLN A 44 -5.74 -2.96 -5.74
CA GLN A 44 -7.04 -2.55 -6.24
C GLN A 44 -6.98 -1.20 -7.00
N LEU A 45 -6.26 -0.21 -6.47
CA LEU A 45 -6.12 1.10 -7.11
C LEU A 45 -5.27 1.04 -8.39
N LYS A 46 -4.25 0.19 -8.42
CA LYS A 46 -3.36 0.02 -9.59
C LYS A 46 -4.05 -0.72 -10.73
N ASN A 47 -4.78 -1.79 -10.41
CA ASN A 47 -5.40 -2.65 -11.41
C ASN A 47 -6.84 -2.24 -11.78
N GLY A 48 -7.50 -1.44 -10.93
CA GLY A 48 -8.87 -0.98 -11.18
C GLY A 48 -9.92 -2.10 -11.26
N CYS A 49 -9.61 -3.30 -10.75
CA CYS A 49 -10.50 -4.47 -10.81
C CYS A 49 -11.75 -4.30 -9.94
N ASN A 50 -12.72 -5.21 -9.95
CA ASN A 50 -13.73 -5.19 -8.90
C ASN A 50 -13.08 -5.67 -7.60
N TRP A 51 -13.47 -5.11 -6.45
CA TRP A 51 -13.04 -5.61 -5.13
C TRP A 51 -13.31 -7.12 -4.97
N ARG A 52 -14.34 -7.66 -5.64
CA ARG A 52 -14.67 -9.09 -5.62
C ARG A 52 -13.71 -9.97 -6.43
N ASP A 53 -12.99 -9.38 -7.37
CA ASP A 53 -12.04 -10.09 -8.25
C ASP A 53 -10.62 -10.09 -7.67
N MET A 54 -10.44 -9.54 -6.47
CA MET A 54 -9.16 -9.49 -5.79
C MET A 54 -8.67 -10.92 -5.51
N PRO A 55 -7.38 -11.23 -5.75
CA PRO A 55 -6.87 -12.58 -5.60
C PRO A 55 -6.90 -13.02 -4.12
N ARG A 56 -7.06 -14.34 -3.92
CA ARG A 56 -7.33 -14.94 -2.59
C ARG A 56 -6.12 -14.97 -1.65
N ASP A 57 -4.94 -14.65 -2.17
CA ASP A 57 -3.70 -14.47 -1.41
C ASP A 57 -3.67 -13.15 -0.64
N LEU A 58 -4.48 -12.17 -1.06
CA LEU A 58 -4.67 -10.90 -0.38
C LEU A 58 -5.76 -10.99 0.71
N PRO A 59 -5.78 -10.06 1.68
CA PRO A 59 -6.82 -10.02 2.69
C PRO A 59 -8.22 -9.95 2.05
N PRO A 60 -9.25 -10.53 2.67
CA PRO A 60 -10.61 -10.47 2.14
C PRO A 60 -11.02 -9.03 1.80
N PHE A 61 -11.58 -8.82 0.62
CA PHE A 61 -11.94 -7.49 0.11
C PHE A 61 -12.83 -6.69 1.08
N SER A 62 -13.68 -7.36 1.85
CA SER A 62 -14.53 -6.74 2.88
C SER A 62 -13.69 -6.11 4.00
N THR A 63 -12.60 -6.76 4.39
CA THR A 63 -11.63 -6.22 5.36
C THR A 63 -10.89 -5.04 4.75
N VAL A 64 -10.37 -5.20 3.54
CA VAL A 64 -9.61 -4.15 2.83
C VAL A 64 -10.47 -2.90 2.65
N TYR A 65 -11.69 -3.05 2.16
CA TYR A 65 -12.63 -1.95 1.96
C TYR A 65 -13.00 -1.25 3.26
N ARG A 66 -13.20 -2.00 4.36
CA ARG A 66 -13.48 -1.42 5.68
C ARG A 66 -12.34 -0.50 6.15
N TYR A 67 -11.10 -0.96 6.03
CA TYR A 67 -9.92 -0.17 6.39
C TYR A 67 -9.73 1.02 5.46
N TYR A 68 -9.91 0.82 4.15
CA TYR A 68 -9.86 1.90 3.17
C TYR A 68 -10.86 3.01 3.52
N LYS A 69 -12.11 2.64 3.81
CA LYS A 69 -13.15 3.60 4.20
C LYS A 69 -12.79 4.31 5.50
N GLU A 70 -12.40 3.58 6.55
CA GLU A 70 -11.99 4.16 7.82
C GLU A 70 -10.83 5.16 7.64
N TRP A 71 -9.79 4.79 6.89
CA TRP A 71 -8.63 5.67 6.67
C TRP A 71 -8.91 6.83 5.74
N LYS A 72 -9.85 6.68 4.80
CA LYS A 72 -10.31 7.77 3.96
C LYS A 72 -11.09 8.80 4.77
N ASP A 73 -12.00 8.33 5.63
CA ASP A 73 -12.82 9.19 6.48
C ASP A 73 -11.97 9.92 7.53
N THR A 74 -10.88 9.31 8.01
CA THR A 74 -9.94 9.95 8.96
C THR A 74 -8.85 10.78 8.28
N GLY A 75 -8.77 10.81 6.95
CA GLY A 75 -7.69 11.47 6.19
C GLY A 75 -6.32 10.76 6.27
N THR A 76 -6.21 9.66 7.01
CA THR A 76 -4.99 8.84 7.10
C THR A 76 -4.58 8.33 5.72
N PHE A 77 -5.55 7.91 4.90
CA PHE A 77 -5.26 7.41 3.56
C PHE A 77 -4.64 8.49 2.67
N THR A 78 -5.11 9.73 2.78
CA THR A 78 -4.53 10.87 2.06
C THR A 78 -3.07 11.10 2.44
N ALA A 79 -2.75 11.10 3.74
CA ALA A 79 -1.38 11.26 4.22
C ALA A 79 -0.45 10.12 3.73
N ILE A 80 -0.95 8.88 3.70
CA ILE A 80 -0.21 7.73 3.17
C ILE A 80 0.06 7.91 1.67
N MET A 81 -0.95 8.31 0.89
CA MET A 81 -0.81 8.55 -0.54
C MET A 81 0.13 9.72 -0.84
N GLU A 82 0.12 10.79 -0.04
CA GLU A 82 1.06 11.90 -0.17
C GLU A 82 2.50 11.45 0.10
N ALA A 83 2.73 10.69 1.18
CA ALA A 83 4.04 10.12 1.49
C ALA A 83 4.52 9.18 0.36
N LEU A 84 3.62 8.35 -0.17
CA LEU A 84 3.93 7.46 -1.29
C LEU A 84 4.18 8.20 -2.61
N HIS A 85 3.44 9.27 -2.89
CA HIS A 85 3.69 10.08 -4.08
C HIS A 85 5.01 10.83 -3.97
N ALA A 86 5.42 11.25 -2.77
CA ALA A 86 6.73 11.85 -2.55
C ALA A 86 7.85 10.86 -2.87
N THR A 87 7.76 9.61 -2.37
CA THR A 87 8.75 8.56 -2.66
C THR A 87 8.70 8.10 -4.12
N ALA A 88 7.51 7.98 -4.71
CA ALA A 88 7.33 7.58 -6.11
C ALA A 88 7.85 8.63 -7.10
N ARG A 89 7.81 9.93 -6.79
CA ARG A 89 8.43 10.98 -7.59
C ARG A 89 9.95 10.87 -7.63
N GLU A 90 10.57 10.44 -6.53
CA GLU A 90 12.01 10.14 -6.48
C GLU A 90 12.35 8.85 -7.23
N GLN A 91 11.52 7.81 -7.13
CA GLN A 91 11.68 6.57 -7.88
C GLN A 91 11.48 6.75 -9.40
N SER A 92 10.50 7.56 -9.82
CA SER A 92 10.28 7.90 -11.23
C SER A 92 11.43 8.70 -11.83
N LYS A 93 12.12 9.53 -11.03
CA LYS A 93 13.38 10.17 -11.45
C LYS A 93 14.50 9.15 -11.64
N LYS A 94 14.61 8.12 -10.80
CA LYS A 94 15.60 7.04 -10.94
C LYS A 94 15.31 6.11 -12.12
N ILE A 95 14.05 5.70 -12.33
CA ILE A 95 13.66 4.86 -13.50
C ILE A 95 13.97 5.58 -14.82
N LYS A 96 13.78 6.91 -14.90
CA LYS A 96 14.18 7.69 -16.08
C LYS A 96 15.70 7.84 -16.22
N MET A 97 16.47 7.83 -15.13
CA MET A 97 17.93 7.95 -15.16
C MET A 97 18.63 6.62 -15.47
N ASP A 98 18.11 5.50 -14.95
CA ASP A 98 18.67 4.16 -15.16
C ASP A 98 18.42 3.68 -16.60
N ASN A 99 17.30 4.08 -17.22
CA ASN A 99 17.03 3.81 -18.64
C ASN A 99 17.86 4.68 -19.61
N PHE A 100 18.62 5.67 -19.12
CA PHE A 100 19.44 6.54 -19.95
C PHE A 100 20.92 6.11 -19.99
N ASN A 101 21.36 5.22 -19.09
CA ASN A 101 22.75 4.78 -18.97
C ASN A 101 23.05 3.45 -19.69
N HIS A 102 22.19 3.00 -20.61
CA HIS A 102 22.39 1.77 -21.37
C HIS A 102 22.54 2.00 -22.87
N HIS A 103 23.08 3.15 -23.28
CA HIS A 103 23.27 3.51 -24.67
C HIS A 103 24.74 3.50 -25.10
#